data_AF-A0ABD6B6K3-F1
#
_entry.id   AF-A0ABD6B6K3-F1
#
_cell.length_a   1.000
_cell.length_b   1.000
_cell.length_c   1.000
_cell.angle_alpha   90.00
_cell.angle_beta   90.00
_cell.angle_gamma   90.00
#
_symmetry.space_group_name_H-M   'P 1'
#
loop_
_entity.id
_entity.type
_entity.pdbx_description
1 polymer ?
#
loop_
_entity_poly.entity_id
_entity_poly.type
_entity_poly.pdbx_seq_one_letter_code
_entity_poly.pdbx_strand_id
1 'polypeptide(L)'
;GAGPPAADLHYTGVDHIAPGETVLLDISPRGPHGYYGDLTRTFAVDSDGGWERRAFVAVEQAHETALEHVEAGVTAGTVHEEAAAELTAHGFRIDSDEVGLTHGVGHGVGVSLHE
;
A
#
# COMPACT_ATOMS: atom_id res chain seq x y z
N GLY A 1 -4.80 11.22 -1.54
CA GLY A 1 -5.95 12.03 -1.06
C GLY A 1 -5.93 12.12 0.45
N ALA A 2 -6.86 12.87 1.05
CA ALA A 2 -7.04 12.97 2.50
C ALA A 2 -8.44 12.46 2.89
N GLY A 3 -8.57 11.78 4.02
CA GLY A 3 -9.86 11.23 4.45
C GLY A 3 -10.39 10.17 3.45
N PRO A 4 -11.68 10.20 3.04
CA PRO A 4 -12.25 9.19 2.14
C PRO A 4 -11.51 9.01 0.79
N PRO A 5 -11.05 10.09 0.10
CA PRO A 5 -10.15 9.97 -1.05
C PRO A 5 -8.85 9.18 -0.84
N ALA A 6 -8.41 8.94 0.40
CA ALA A 6 -7.26 8.07 0.66
C ALA A 6 -7.55 6.58 0.42
N ALA A 7 -8.82 6.19 0.31
CA ALA A 7 -9.23 4.82 -0.05
C ALA A 7 -9.34 4.59 -1.57
N ASP A 8 -9.17 5.64 -2.38
CA ASP A 8 -9.07 5.53 -3.84
C ASP A 8 -7.60 5.41 -4.25
N LEU A 9 -7.21 4.20 -4.66
CA LEU A 9 -5.85 3.81 -5.04
C LEU A 9 -5.27 4.66 -6.18
N HIS A 10 -6.11 5.28 -7.01
CA HIS A 10 -5.68 6.10 -8.15
C HIS A 10 -6.21 7.52 -8.09
N TYR A 11 -6.49 8.03 -6.88
CA TYR A 11 -7.01 9.38 -6.70
C TYR A 11 -6.07 10.41 -7.34
N THR A 12 -6.58 11.10 -8.36
CA THR A 12 -5.95 12.26 -8.97
C THR A 12 -6.84 13.48 -8.74
N GLY A 13 -6.32 14.47 -8.02
CA GLY A 13 -7.13 15.63 -7.66
C GLY A 13 -6.45 16.58 -6.68
N VAL A 14 -7.22 17.58 -6.26
CA VAL A 14 -6.84 18.51 -5.19
C VAL A 14 -7.76 18.24 -4.03
N ASP A 15 -7.17 18.07 -2.86
CA ASP A 15 -7.89 17.77 -1.62
C ASP A 15 -7.43 18.67 -0.49
N HIS A 16 -8.31 18.92 0.47
CA HIS A 16 -8.02 19.75 1.64
C HIS A 16 -7.79 18.85 2.85
N ILE A 17 -6.59 18.91 3.42
CA ILE A 17 -6.24 18.12 4.61
C ILE A 17 -6.83 18.78 5.85
N ALA A 18 -7.66 18.04 6.59
CA ALA A 18 -8.16 18.44 7.91
C ALA A 18 -7.47 17.64 9.05
N PRO A 19 -7.48 18.18 10.29
CA PRO A 19 -6.95 17.45 11.44
C PRO A 19 -7.69 16.12 11.67
N GLY A 20 -6.93 15.06 11.96
CA GLY A 20 -7.46 13.72 12.23
C GLY A 20 -7.69 12.87 10.98
N GLU A 21 -7.48 13.41 9.78
CA GLU A 21 -7.64 12.63 8.55
C GLU A 21 -6.39 11.83 8.20
N THR A 22 -6.59 10.61 7.70
CA THR A 22 -5.53 9.84 7.05
C THR A 22 -5.17 10.49 5.73
N VAL A 23 -3.88 10.63 5.45
CA VAL A 23 -3.38 11.18 4.18
C VAL A 23 -2.56 10.11 3.47
N LEU A 24 -2.90 9.85 2.21
CA LEU A 24 -2.11 8.99 1.33
C LEU A 24 -1.49 9.82 0.21
N LEU A 25 -0.18 9.70 0.08
CA LEU A 25 0.62 10.27 -1.00
C LEU A 25 1.17 9.11 -1.82
N ASP A 26 0.85 9.08 -3.10
CA ASP A 26 1.43 8.13 -4.05
C ASP A 26 2.03 8.91 -5.22
N ILE A 27 3.33 8.73 -5.45
CA ILE A 27 4.08 9.54 -6.41
C ILE A 27 5.04 8.68 -7.24
N SER A 28 5.00 8.89 -8.55
CA SER A 28 5.81 8.12 -9.49
C SER A 28 6.67 9.03 -10.40
N PRO A 29 7.72 9.69 -9.86
CA PRO A 29 8.57 10.58 -10.65
C PRO A 29 9.37 9.81 -11.71
N ARG A 30 9.62 10.47 -12.87
CA ARG A 30 10.50 9.95 -13.91
C ARG A 30 11.81 10.72 -13.98
N GLY A 31 12.93 10.02 -13.80
CA GLY A 31 14.27 10.61 -13.85
C GLY A 31 14.73 10.99 -15.26
N PRO A 32 15.83 11.75 -15.39
CA PRO A 32 16.35 12.22 -16.68
C PRO A 32 16.80 11.10 -17.62
N HIS A 33 17.10 9.91 -17.07
CA HIS A 33 17.48 8.72 -17.84
C HIS A 33 16.28 7.82 -18.20
N GLY A 34 15.05 8.27 -17.90
CA GLY A 34 13.83 7.58 -18.28
C GLY A 34 13.31 6.52 -17.29
N TYR A 35 14.04 6.24 -16.21
CA TYR A 35 13.61 5.35 -15.13
C TYR A 35 12.58 6.02 -14.21
N TYR A 36 11.62 5.23 -13.73
CA TYR A 36 10.66 5.64 -12.71
C TYR A 36 11.21 5.37 -11.31
N GLY A 37 10.92 6.29 -10.38
CA GLY A 37 10.76 5.94 -8.97
C GLY A 37 9.26 5.81 -8.70
N ASP A 38 8.90 5.00 -7.72
CA ASP A 38 7.52 4.83 -7.30
C ASP A 38 7.47 4.69 -5.79
N LEU A 39 6.65 5.50 -5.12
CA LEU A 39 6.65 5.58 -3.67
C LEU A 39 5.30 6.05 -3.14
N THR A 40 4.75 5.21 -2.27
CA THR A 40 3.58 5.53 -1.47
C THR A 40 3.97 5.81 -0.01
N ARG A 41 3.34 6.81 0.60
CA ARG A 41 3.37 7.06 2.04
C ARG A 41 1.98 7.37 2.54
N THR A 42 1.58 6.66 3.60
CA THR A 42 0.34 6.91 4.33
C THR A 42 0.67 7.52 5.68
N PHE A 43 -0.06 8.54 6.09
CA PHE A 43 0.03 9.19 7.39
C PHE A 43 -1.32 9.01 8.08
N ALA A 44 -1.38 8.11 9.08
CA ALA A 44 -2.58 7.90 9.88
C ALA A 44 -2.50 8.74 11.16
N VAL A 45 -3.50 9.60 11.38
CA VAL A 45 -3.58 10.49 12.55
C VAL A 45 -4.54 9.89 13.58
N ASP A 46 -4.14 8.80 14.23
CA ASP A 46 -4.85 8.33 15.42
C ASP A 46 -3.90 7.64 16.40
N SER A 47 -3.60 8.34 17.51
CA SER A 47 -2.75 7.84 18.59
C SER A 47 -3.46 6.85 19.51
N ASP A 48 -4.78 6.77 19.45
CA ASP A 48 -5.60 6.11 20.48
C ASP A 48 -6.08 4.72 20.04
N GLY A 49 -5.65 4.24 18.87
CA GLY A 49 -5.84 2.84 18.45
C GLY A 49 -7.13 2.56 17.66
N GLY A 50 -7.66 3.53 16.92
CA GLY A 50 -8.79 3.38 16.02
C GLY A 50 -8.57 2.42 14.83
N TRP A 51 -9.57 2.36 13.96
CA TRP A 51 -9.54 1.44 12.81
C TRP A 51 -8.37 1.76 11.86
N GLU A 52 -8.13 3.05 11.60
CA GLU A 52 -7.07 3.57 10.76
C GLU A 52 -5.69 3.18 11.29
N ARG A 53 -5.48 3.26 12.62
CA ARG A 53 -4.22 2.83 13.25
C ARG A 53 -4.02 1.32 13.12
N ARG A 54 -5.08 0.51 13.29
CA ARG A 54 -5.00 -0.95 13.08
C ARG A 54 -4.69 -1.30 11.63
N ALA A 55 -5.32 -0.63 10.68
CA ALA A 55 -5.06 -0.81 9.25
C ALA A 55 -3.61 -0.43 8.91
N PHE A 56 -3.13 0.70 9.43
CA PHE A 56 -1.76 1.12 9.26
C PHE A 56 -0.75 0.08 9.75
N VAL A 57 -0.93 -0.42 10.98
CA VAL A 57 -0.04 -1.46 11.54
C VAL A 57 -0.11 -2.75 10.73
N ALA A 58 -1.30 -3.18 10.31
CA ALA A 58 -1.46 -4.39 9.50
C ALA A 58 -0.74 -4.28 8.16
N VAL A 59 -0.84 -3.13 7.47
CA VAL A 59 -0.13 -2.88 6.21
C VAL A 59 1.39 -2.80 6.43
N GLU A 60 1.83 -2.19 7.53
CA GLU A 60 3.25 -2.14 7.90
C GLU A 60 3.82 -3.55 8.10
N GLN A 61 3.15 -4.40 8.88
CA GLN A 61 3.57 -5.80 9.10
C GLN A 61 3.49 -6.65 7.83
N ALA A 62 2.44 -6.49 7.01
CA ALA A 62 2.33 -7.20 5.74
C ALA A 62 3.44 -6.81 4.75
N HIS A 63 3.83 -5.53 4.72
CA HIS A 63 4.93 -5.06 3.89
C HIS A 63 6.29 -5.58 4.40
N GLU A 64 6.53 -5.58 5.72
CA GLU A 64 7.73 -6.20 6.31
C GLU A 64 7.80 -7.70 5.98
N THR A 65 6.70 -8.42 6.17
CA THR A 65 6.57 -9.85 5.83
C THR A 65 6.84 -10.10 4.35
N ALA A 66 6.29 -9.27 3.45
CA ALA A 66 6.57 -9.37 2.03
C ALA A 66 8.07 -9.26 1.74
N LEU A 67 8.74 -8.25 2.32
CA LEU A 67 10.17 -8.02 2.11
C LEU A 67 11.05 -9.16 2.64
N GLU A 68 10.68 -9.78 3.77
CA GLU A 68 11.39 -10.93 4.33
C GLU A 68 11.37 -12.15 3.40
N HIS A 69 10.33 -12.28 2.57
CA HIS A 69 10.17 -13.38 1.62
C HIS A 69 10.71 -13.07 0.22
N VAL A 70 11.23 -11.86 -0.02
CA VAL A 70 11.89 -11.52 -1.29
C VAL A 70 13.29 -12.13 -1.31
N GLU A 71 13.40 -13.31 -1.92
CA GLU A 71 14.67 -13.99 -2.15
C GLU A 71 14.75 -14.68 -3.52
N ALA A 72 15.97 -15.03 -3.93
CA ALA A 72 16.20 -15.71 -5.20
C ALA A 72 15.54 -17.09 -5.23
N GLY A 73 14.64 -17.30 -6.19
CA GLY A 73 13.91 -18.56 -6.38
C GLY A 73 12.52 -18.57 -5.75
N VAL A 74 12.17 -17.58 -4.93
CA VAL A 74 10.79 -17.39 -4.45
C VAL A 74 9.95 -16.71 -5.54
N THR A 75 8.70 -17.16 -5.67
CA THR A 75 7.77 -16.61 -6.65
C THR A 75 7.07 -15.36 -6.11
N ALA A 76 6.71 -14.42 -6.97
CA ALA A 76 5.90 -13.26 -6.58
C ALA A 76 4.55 -13.67 -5.97
N GLY A 77 3.99 -14.82 -6.38
CA GLY A 77 2.78 -15.38 -5.79
C GLY A 77 2.96 -15.73 -4.32
N THR A 78 4.09 -16.36 -3.96
CA THR A 78 4.42 -16.66 -2.56
C THR A 78 4.53 -15.37 -1.73
N VAL A 79 5.23 -14.35 -2.23
CA VAL A 79 5.34 -13.05 -1.53
C VAL A 79 3.96 -12.42 -1.31
N HIS A 80 3.07 -12.51 -2.30
CA HIS A 80 1.69 -12.03 -2.18
C HIS A 80 0.89 -12.82 -1.14
N GLU A 81 1.00 -14.15 -1.14
CA GLU A 81 0.30 -15.04 -0.19
C GLU A 81 0.70 -14.73 1.25
N GLU A 82 1.99 -14.53 1.54
CA GLU A 82 2.48 -14.22 2.89
C GLU A 82 2.00 -12.84 3.36
N ALA A 83 2.05 -11.81 2.50
CA ALA A 83 1.51 -10.50 2.82
C ALA A 83 -0.02 -10.54 3.06
N ALA A 84 -0.76 -11.29 2.25
CA ALA A 84 -2.20 -11.46 2.39
C ALA A 84 -2.57 -12.24 3.67
N ALA A 85 -1.75 -13.23 4.04
CA ALA A 85 -1.91 -13.97 5.29
C ALA A 85 -1.72 -13.05 6.50
N GLU A 86 -0.73 -12.16 6.48
CA GLU A 86 -0.49 -11.19 7.56
C GLU A 86 -1.66 -10.21 7.71
N LEU A 87 -2.18 -9.66 6.60
CA LEU A 87 -3.39 -8.83 6.62
C LEU A 87 -4.59 -9.58 7.20
N THR A 88 -4.76 -10.86 6.85
CA THR A 88 -5.83 -11.72 7.37
C THR A 88 -5.67 -11.99 8.87
N ALA A 89 -4.45 -12.19 9.36
CA ALA A 89 -4.15 -12.36 10.78
C ALA A 89 -4.53 -11.12 11.61
N HIS A 90 -4.40 -9.93 11.01
CA HIS A 90 -4.88 -8.67 11.57
C HIS A 90 -6.40 -8.43 11.42
N GLY A 91 -7.12 -9.35 10.77
CA GLY A 91 -8.58 -9.31 10.60
C GLY A 91 -9.06 -8.52 9.38
N PHE A 92 -8.16 -8.20 8.43
CA PHE A 92 -8.53 -7.55 7.17
C PHE A 92 -8.90 -8.58 6.10
N ARG A 93 -9.79 -8.19 5.20
CA ARG A 93 -10.28 -9.05 4.12
C ARG A 93 -9.28 -9.09 2.96
N ILE A 94 -9.23 -10.22 2.28
CA ILE A 94 -8.44 -10.44 1.05
C ILE A 94 -9.27 -11.13 -0.05
N ASP A 95 -10.57 -11.34 0.22
CA ASP A 95 -11.50 -12.16 -0.57
C ASP A 95 -12.54 -11.31 -1.32
N SER A 96 -12.26 -10.04 -1.52
CA SER A 96 -13.20 -9.04 -2.05
C SER A 96 -12.52 -8.15 -3.09
N ASP A 97 -13.21 -7.88 -4.18
CA ASP A 97 -12.74 -6.98 -5.24
C ASP A 97 -12.90 -5.50 -4.88
N GLU A 98 -13.61 -5.19 -3.79
CA GLU A 98 -13.92 -3.80 -3.38
C GLU A 98 -13.30 -3.40 -2.02
N VAL A 99 -12.91 -4.35 -1.18
CA VAL A 99 -12.54 -4.08 0.23
C VAL A 99 -11.37 -4.96 0.65
N GLY A 100 -10.37 -4.34 1.29
CA GLY A 100 -9.18 -5.03 1.78
C GLY A 100 -8.05 -4.99 0.76
N LEU A 101 -7.32 -6.09 0.59
CA LEU A 101 -6.31 -6.20 -0.48
C LEU A 101 -6.99 -6.56 -1.80
N THR A 102 -7.20 -5.56 -2.66
CA THR A 102 -7.92 -5.70 -3.95
C THR A 102 -6.99 -5.80 -5.17
N HIS A 103 -5.68 -5.78 -4.97
CA HIS A 103 -4.66 -5.78 -6.02
C HIS A 103 -3.46 -6.67 -5.65
N GLY A 104 -2.55 -6.86 -6.60
CA GLY A 104 -1.29 -7.58 -6.36
C GLY A 104 -0.42 -6.87 -5.32
N VAL A 105 0.48 -7.62 -4.65
CA VAL A 105 1.36 -7.09 -3.58
C VAL A 105 2.39 -6.07 -4.08
N GLY A 106 2.66 -6.08 -5.38
CA GLY A 106 3.57 -5.15 -6.04
C GLY A 106 3.70 -5.45 -7.54
N HIS A 107 4.59 -4.72 -8.20
CA HIS A 107 4.90 -4.85 -9.64
C HIS A 107 6.37 -4.53 -9.90
N GLY A 108 6.87 -4.87 -11.10
CA GLY A 108 8.17 -4.40 -11.55
C GLY A 108 8.15 -2.89 -11.80
N VAL A 109 9.28 -2.23 -11.55
CA VAL A 109 9.51 -0.80 -11.85
C VAL A 109 10.88 -0.67 -12.51
N GLY A 110 10.93 0.08 -13.62
CA GLY A 110 12.14 0.29 -14.38
C GLY A 110 12.00 1.48 -15.34
N VAL A 111 12.19 1.22 -16.63
CA VAL A 111 11.88 2.21 -17.68
C VAL A 111 10.38 2.28 -17.97
N SER A 112 9.63 1.25 -17.57
CA SER A 112 8.19 1.26 -17.41
C SER A 112 7.83 1.49 -15.94
N LEU A 113 6.68 2.12 -15.68
CA LEU A 113 6.15 2.24 -14.32
C LEU A 113 5.61 0.88 -13.84
N HIS A 114 5.04 0.09 -14.75
CA HIS A 114 4.57 -1.26 -14.49
C HIS A 114 5.19 -2.20 -15.53
N GLU A 115 6.00 -3.16 -15.09
CA GLU A 115 6.64 -4.22 -15.92
C GLU A 115 6.59 -5.60 -15.27
#